data_AF-A0A6L4YZH1-F1
#
_entry.id   AF-A0A6L4YZH1-F1
#
_cell.length_a   1.000
_cell.length_b   1.000
_cell.length_c   1.000
_cell.angle_alpha   90.00
_cell.angle_beta   90.00
_cell.angle_gamma   90.00
#
_symmetry.space_group_name_H-M   'P 1'
#
loop_
_entity.id
_entity.type
_entity.pdbx_description
1 polymer ?
#
loop_
_entity_poly.entity_id
_entity_poly.type
_entity_poly.pdbx_seq_one_letter_code
_entity_poly.pdbx_strand_id
1 'polypeptide(L)'
;MKEKVFNWIQQGCDFNEGLTLLSAIGKNKQIARAMAGHEKRYAGKLFYELCKAAGYTMVEYQKIKDTLQDIVNKLDNQSGDNPPADDPPADDPPTGSTGDNPDTTGTSAEEPFPADEKKEEVTSEEPAQDTKEQEEPVKVPSAAATVKEQGQEKEGQLPADVEKVIREHADLFKLRAQLHEQMAELPEDNTEENIKKRKNLSDSIALISPRIDLMFAAKEVYYNEGRLPEMSVLFPEPKVEPPAVEELPADPKELKKMKKNLQSANTKDQNMLDFQEEKKASKPNPMPKGPKRIKLEARIKERLDKITLIDSKLLEIAG
;
A
#
# COMPACT_ATOMS: atom_id res chain seq x y z
N MET A 1 17.22 3.50 14.59
CA MET A 1 16.34 2.40 14.10
C MET A 1 14.88 2.66 14.45
N LYS A 2 14.52 2.80 15.74
CA LYS A 2 13.18 3.25 16.15
C LYS A 2 12.73 4.51 15.41
N GLU A 3 13.58 5.54 15.40
CA GLU A 3 13.32 6.81 14.70
C GLU A 3 13.02 6.66 13.20
N LYS A 4 13.70 5.74 12.49
CA LYS A 4 13.41 5.47 11.07
C LYS A 4 12.04 4.85 10.86
N VAL A 5 11.68 3.87 11.69
CA VAL A 5 10.34 3.26 11.66
C VAL A 5 9.29 4.29 12.07
N PHE A 6 9.56 5.15 13.05
CA PHE A 6 8.66 6.23 13.44
C PHE A 6 8.43 7.25 12.32
N ASN A 7 9.48 7.64 11.58
CA ASN A 7 9.34 8.54 10.43
C ASN A 7 8.53 7.89 9.29
N TRP A 8 8.76 6.61 9.00
CA TRP A 8 7.95 5.84 8.05
C TRP A 8 6.47 5.81 8.47
N ILE A 9 6.21 5.68 9.77
CA ILE A 9 4.85 5.71 10.33
C ILE A 9 4.20 7.07 10.09
N GLN A 10 4.91 8.17 10.38
CA GLN A 10 4.40 9.53 10.14
C GLN A 10 4.16 9.86 8.67
N GLN A 11 4.87 9.18 7.76
CA GLN A 11 4.74 9.37 6.31
C GLN A 11 3.60 8.53 5.69
N GLY A 12 2.76 7.89 6.53
CA GLY A 12 1.60 7.14 6.06
C GLY A 12 1.85 5.66 5.80
N CYS A 13 2.95 5.11 6.32
CA CYS A 13 3.24 3.67 6.29
C CYS A 13 3.26 3.05 4.88
N ASP A 14 3.88 3.72 3.89
CA ASP A 14 3.98 3.19 2.52
C ASP A 14 4.50 1.74 2.51
N PHE A 15 3.79 0.87 1.80
CA PHE A 15 4.07 -0.56 1.86
C PHE A 15 5.43 -0.93 1.24
N ASN A 16 5.80 -0.33 0.12
CA ASN A 16 7.06 -0.65 -0.57
C ASN A 16 8.27 -0.09 0.16
N GLU A 17 8.15 1.12 0.71
CA GLU A 17 9.13 1.71 1.62
C GLU A 17 9.27 0.85 2.88
N GLY A 18 8.16 0.40 3.45
CA GLY A 18 8.14 -0.51 4.60
C GLY A 18 8.84 -1.84 4.31
N LEU A 19 8.64 -2.43 3.13
CA LEU A 19 9.35 -3.66 2.71
C LEU A 19 10.85 -3.44 2.54
N THR A 20 11.24 -2.28 2.01
CA THR A 20 12.64 -1.87 1.87
C THR A 20 13.29 -1.73 3.24
N LEU A 21 12.60 -1.03 4.15
CA LEU A 21 13.00 -0.85 5.53
C LEU A 21 13.10 -2.20 6.25
N LEU A 22 12.11 -3.09 6.10
CA LEU A 22 12.11 -4.42 6.72
C LEU A 22 13.23 -5.31 6.17
N SER A 23 13.58 -5.16 4.89
CA SER A 23 14.71 -5.88 4.28
C SER A 23 16.06 -5.41 4.82
N ALA A 24 16.15 -4.13 5.20
CA ALA A 24 17.35 -3.53 5.79
C ALA A 24 17.50 -3.89 7.28
N ILE A 25 16.41 -3.84 8.05
CA ILE A 25 16.44 -3.96 9.52
C ILE A 25 16.05 -5.35 10.04
N GLY A 26 15.31 -6.12 9.24
CA GLY A 26 14.74 -7.40 9.62
C GLY A 26 15.75 -8.54 9.57
N LYS A 27 15.69 -9.42 10.59
CA LYS A 27 16.55 -10.62 10.66
C LYS A 27 16.27 -11.61 9.54
N ASN A 28 15.02 -11.69 9.05
CA ASN A 28 14.62 -12.63 8.01
C ASN A 28 14.21 -11.91 6.72
N LYS A 29 15.15 -11.86 5.78
CA LYS A 29 14.95 -11.24 4.47
C LYS A 29 13.94 -11.97 3.56
N GLN A 30 13.57 -13.22 3.89
CA GLN A 30 12.52 -13.92 3.14
C GLN A 30 11.12 -13.37 3.45
N ILE A 31 10.91 -12.79 4.64
CA ILE A 31 9.61 -12.23 5.04
C ILE A 31 9.24 -11.06 4.12
N ALA A 32 10.15 -10.12 3.91
CA ALA A 32 9.91 -9.00 2.99
C ALA A 32 9.66 -9.48 1.55
N ARG A 33 10.37 -10.51 1.07
CA ARG A 33 10.12 -11.10 -0.26
C ARG A 33 8.76 -11.78 -0.37
N ALA A 34 8.33 -12.48 0.68
CA ALA A 34 7.03 -13.15 0.70
C ALA A 34 5.86 -12.16 0.77
N MET A 35 6.11 -10.95 1.28
CA MET A 35 5.12 -9.88 1.38
C MET A 35 5.04 -9.02 0.10
N ALA A 36 6.07 -9.04 -0.75
CA ALA A 36 6.15 -8.23 -1.96
C ALA A 36 4.95 -8.48 -2.90
N GLY A 37 4.31 -7.39 -3.35
CA GLY A 37 3.12 -7.45 -4.23
C GLY A 37 1.81 -7.84 -3.52
N HIS A 38 1.83 -8.01 -2.20
CA HIS A 38 0.70 -8.48 -1.41
C HIS A 38 0.33 -7.50 -0.28
N GLU A 39 0.29 -6.21 -0.60
CA GLU A 39 0.04 -5.10 0.33
C GLU A 39 -1.19 -5.32 1.21
N LYS A 40 -2.35 -5.56 0.59
CA LYS A 40 -3.63 -5.77 1.29
C LYS A 40 -3.58 -6.91 2.31
N ARG A 41 -2.78 -7.95 2.05
CA ARG A 41 -2.66 -9.12 2.94
C ARG A 41 -1.66 -8.87 4.06
N TYR A 42 -0.63 -8.07 3.82
CA TYR A 42 0.53 -8.01 4.70
C TYR A 42 0.81 -6.64 5.30
N ALA A 43 0.05 -5.58 5.02
CA ALA A 43 0.29 -4.25 5.58
C ALA A 43 0.38 -4.28 7.12
N GLY A 44 -0.59 -4.89 7.81
CA GLY A 44 -0.56 -5.03 9.27
C GLY A 44 0.60 -5.90 9.78
N LYS A 45 0.97 -6.95 9.03
CA LYS A 45 2.10 -7.82 9.40
C LYS A 45 3.44 -7.12 9.17
N LEU A 46 3.56 -6.33 8.12
CA LEU A 46 4.73 -5.52 7.80
C LEU A 46 4.99 -4.49 8.90
N PHE A 47 3.94 -3.77 9.30
CA PHE A 47 3.98 -2.81 10.41
C PHE A 47 4.48 -3.47 11.71
N TYR A 48 3.94 -4.65 12.06
CA TYR A 48 4.36 -5.41 13.23
C TYR A 48 5.82 -5.86 13.16
N GLU A 49 6.24 -6.46 12.03
CA GLU A 49 7.61 -6.94 11.85
C GLU A 49 8.62 -5.79 11.87
N LEU A 50 8.27 -4.61 11.33
CA LEU A 50 9.09 -3.40 11.42
C LEU A 50 9.23 -2.89 12.84
N CYS A 51 8.13 -2.77 13.58
CA CYS A 51 8.17 -2.34 14.98
C CYS A 51 9.02 -3.29 15.84
N LYS A 52 8.81 -4.60 15.66
CA LYS A 52 9.60 -5.63 16.34
C LYS A 52 11.08 -5.57 15.96
N ALA A 53 11.40 -5.42 14.68
CA ALA A 53 12.78 -5.36 14.20
C ALA A 53 13.51 -4.08 14.65
N ALA A 54 12.79 -2.96 14.78
CA ALA A 54 13.33 -1.73 15.35
C ALA A 54 13.48 -1.73 16.88
N GLY A 55 13.02 -2.79 17.56
CA GLY A 55 13.17 -2.96 18.99
C GLY A 55 12.09 -2.29 19.83
N TYR A 56 10.91 -2.03 19.26
CA TYR A 56 9.76 -1.60 20.04
C TYR A 56 9.26 -2.75 20.94
N THR A 57 9.01 -2.42 22.20
CA THR A 57 8.31 -3.31 23.13
C THR A 57 6.83 -3.42 22.73
N MET A 58 6.13 -4.45 23.22
CA MET A 58 4.70 -4.58 22.95
C MET A 58 3.87 -3.40 23.46
N VAL A 59 4.31 -2.78 24.56
CA VAL A 59 3.65 -1.59 25.12
C VAL A 59 3.83 -0.38 24.19
N GLU A 60 5.04 -0.16 23.67
CA GLU A 60 5.28 0.92 22.71
C GLU A 60 4.57 0.66 21.37
N TYR A 61 4.58 -0.58 20.90
CA TYR A 61 3.83 -0.99 19.71
C TYR A 61 2.34 -0.67 19.84
N GLN A 62 1.73 -1.00 20.99
CA GLN A 62 0.32 -0.71 21.23
C GLN A 62 0.06 0.80 21.25
N LYS A 63 0.90 1.59 21.93
CA LYS A 63 0.79 3.06 21.94
C LYS A 63 0.88 3.67 20.54
N ILE A 64 1.80 3.19 19.71
CA ILE A 64 1.96 3.66 18.33
C ILE A 64 0.72 3.27 17.50
N LYS A 65 0.21 2.06 17.70
CA LYS A 65 -1.00 1.58 17.03
C LYS A 65 -2.23 2.42 17.43
N ASP A 66 -2.37 2.71 18.71
CA ASP A 66 -3.45 3.55 19.24
C ASP A 66 -3.33 4.99 18.72
N THR A 67 -2.12 5.54 18.68
CA THR A 67 -1.85 6.88 18.11
C THR A 67 -2.23 6.94 16.64
N LEU A 68 -1.91 5.90 15.85
CA LEU A 68 -2.32 5.83 14.46
C LEU A 68 -3.84 5.75 14.30
N GLN A 69 -4.50 4.97 15.16
CA GLN A 69 -5.95 4.89 15.17
C GLN A 69 -6.59 6.24 15.53
N ASP A 70 -6.04 6.97 16.49
CA ASP A 70 -6.51 8.30 16.88
C ASP A 70 -6.30 9.34 15.77
N ILE A 71 -5.19 9.25 15.03
CA ILE A 71 -4.95 10.10 13.86
C ILE A 71 -6.00 9.83 12.78
N VAL A 72 -6.27 8.56 12.48
CA VAL A 72 -7.32 8.14 11.53
C VAL A 72 -8.69 8.67 11.96
N ASN A 73 -9.08 8.44 13.23
CA ASN A 73 -10.36 8.90 13.76
C ASN A 73 -10.51 10.43 13.75
N LYS A 74 -9.41 11.18 13.92
CA LYS A 74 -9.41 12.66 13.85
C LYS A 74 -9.57 13.17 12.41
N LEU A 75 -9.03 12.47 11.42
CA LEU A 75 -9.22 12.79 10.00
C LEU A 75 -10.68 12.53 9.57
N ASP A 76 -11.30 11.46 10.07
CA ASP A 76 -12.71 11.16 9.81
C ASP A 76 -13.65 12.24 10.39
N ASN A 77 -13.36 12.75 11.59
CA ASN A 77 -14.17 13.78 12.25
C ASN A 77 -13.99 15.21 11.69
N GLN A 78 -12.93 15.48 10.91
CA GLN A 78 -12.74 16.78 10.24
C GLN A 78 -13.44 16.87 8.88
N SER A 79 -13.97 15.75 8.38
CA SER A 79 -14.63 15.64 7.08
C SER A 79 -16.17 15.71 7.19
N GLY A 80 -16.70 15.91 8.40
CA GLY A 80 -18.13 15.96 8.68
C GLY A 80 -18.47 17.02 9.71
N ASP A 81 -18.60 18.28 9.29
CA ASP A 81 -19.55 19.22 9.89
C ASP A 81 -19.74 20.44 8.99
N ASN A 82 -20.81 20.42 8.22
CA ASN A 82 -21.53 21.65 7.90
C ASN A 82 -22.99 21.37 8.27
N PRO A 83 -23.44 21.71 9.49
CA PRO A 83 -24.85 21.60 9.83
C PRO A 83 -25.65 22.53 8.89
N PRO A 84 -26.75 22.05 8.28
CA PRO A 84 -27.62 22.95 7.54
C PRO A 84 -28.16 24.02 8.49
N ALA A 85 -28.01 25.27 8.07
CA ALA A 85 -28.44 26.45 8.79
C ALA A 85 -29.93 26.36 9.19
N ASP A 86 -30.19 26.76 10.43
CA ASP A 86 -31.52 26.99 11.00
C ASP A 86 -32.37 27.89 10.09
N ASP A 87 -33.54 27.40 9.68
CA ASP A 87 -34.65 28.26 9.26
C ASP A 87 -35.60 28.51 10.46
N PRO A 88 -36.08 29.75 10.66
CA PRO A 88 -36.82 30.19 11.85
C PRO A 88 -38.31 29.75 11.85
N PRO A 89 -39.01 29.84 13.01
CA PRO A 89 -40.27 29.14 13.25
C PRO A 89 -41.47 29.86 12.62
N ALA A 90 -42.40 29.09 12.06
CA ALA A 90 -43.69 29.59 11.62
C ALA A 90 -44.80 29.11 12.57
N ASP A 91 -45.66 30.08 12.92
CA ASP A 91 -46.72 30.05 13.91
C ASP A 91 -47.81 28.96 13.70
N ASP A 92 -48.27 28.41 14.82
CA ASP A 92 -49.57 27.76 15.05
C ASP A 92 -50.75 28.68 14.61
N PRO A 93 -51.99 28.18 14.32
CA PRO A 93 -52.86 27.61 15.36
C PRO A 93 -53.99 26.66 14.83
N PRO A 94 -55.08 26.36 15.58
CA PRO A 94 -55.22 25.14 16.38
C PRO A 94 -56.49 24.33 16.00
N THR A 95 -56.65 23.11 16.53
CA THR A 95 -57.91 22.63 17.17
C THR A 95 -57.86 21.13 17.51
N GLY A 96 -58.27 20.79 18.74
CA GLY A 96 -59.14 19.63 18.98
C GLY A 96 -58.60 18.44 19.79
N SER A 97 -58.81 18.48 21.12
CA SER A 97 -59.42 17.44 21.99
C SER A 97 -59.20 15.95 21.60
N THR A 98 -58.73 15.01 22.43
CA THR A 98 -59.14 14.57 23.79
C THR A 98 -58.21 13.37 24.07
N GLY A 99 -57.55 13.17 25.21
CA GLY A 99 -58.13 12.63 26.43
C GLY A 99 -57.21 11.54 27.01
N ASP A 100 -57.01 11.64 28.32
CA ASP A 100 -56.64 10.61 29.32
C ASP A 100 -55.37 9.74 29.22
N ASN A 101 -54.48 10.09 30.13
CA ASN A 101 -53.46 9.33 30.88
C ASN A 101 -54.10 8.23 31.80
N PRO A 102 -53.36 7.42 32.60
CA PRO A 102 -51.92 7.09 32.58
C PRO A 102 -51.57 5.63 33.02
N ASP A 103 -50.26 5.36 33.03
CA ASP A 103 -49.47 4.60 34.02
C ASP A 103 -49.65 3.08 34.24
N THR A 104 -48.55 2.34 34.16
CA THR A 104 -47.87 1.63 35.28
C THR A 104 -47.10 0.37 34.83
N THR A 105 -45.79 0.36 35.17
CA THR A 105 -44.95 -0.75 35.70
C THR A 105 -45.07 -2.17 35.09
N GLY A 106 -44.02 -2.90 34.67
CA GLY A 106 -42.73 -3.13 35.31
C GLY A 106 -42.57 -4.64 35.66
N THR A 107 -41.37 -5.21 35.42
CA THR A 107 -40.79 -6.43 36.03
C THR A 107 -41.03 -7.82 35.39
N SER A 108 -39.95 -8.29 34.72
CA SER A 108 -39.11 -9.49 35.01
C SER A 108 -39.53 -10.92 34.60
N ALA A 109 -38.59 -11.53 33.84
CA ALA A 109 -38.08 -12.91 33.86
C ALA A 109 -39.02 -14.10 33.59
N GLU A 110 -38.77 -14.82 32.48
CA GLU A 110 -38.24 -16.21 32.42
C GLU A 110 -38.45 -16.78 31.00
N GLU A 111 -37.37 -17.31 30.42
CA GLU A 111 -37.37 -18.29 29.32
C GLU A 111 -38.01 -19.62 29.79
N PRO A 112 -38.64 -20.46 28.94
CA PRO A 112 -37.89 -21.32 28.03
C PRO A 112 -38.54 -21.65 26.67
N PHE A 113 -37.65 -22.01 25.73
CA PHE A 113 -37.92 -22.65 24.43
C PHE A 113 -38.90 -23.84 24.49
N PRO A 114 -39.53 -24.18 23.35
CA PRO A 114 -39.10 -25.41 22.69
C PRO A 114 -38.99 -25.33 21.15
N ALA A 115 -38.15 -26.23 20.63
CA ALA A 115 -37.90 -26.53 19.22
C ALA A 115 -39.09 -27.27 18.55
N ASP A 116 -39.23 -27.15 17.23
CA ASP A 116 -39.09 -28.28 16.28
C ASP A 116 -39.17 -27.82 14.82
N GLU A 117 -38.44 -28.53 13.95
CA GLU A 117 -38.42 -28.42 12.49
C GLU A 117 -39.65 -29.12 11.86
N LYS A 118 -40.16 -28.62 10.71
CA LYS A 118 -40.21 -29.38 9.44
C LYS A 118 -40.84 -28.63 8.25
N LYS A 119 -40.28 -28.98 7.09
CA LYS A 119 -40.49 -28.58 5.68
C LYS A 119 -41.85 -28.97 5.08
N GLU A 120 -42.32 -28.20 4.10
CA GLU A 120 -42.64 -28.54 2.67
C GLU A 120 -43.60 -27.48 2.08
N GLU A 121 -43.19 -26.70 1.05
CA GLU A 121 -43.47 -26.87 -0.40
C GLU A 121 -44.94 -26.52 -0.78
N VAL A 122 -45.27 -25.52 -1.63
CA VAL A 122 -45.34 -25.59 -3.11
C VAL A 122 -46.01 -24.29 -3.65
N THR A 123 -45.37 -23.65 -4.64
CA THR A 123 -45.84 -22.88 -5.85
C THR A 123 -46.99 -21.85 -5.80
N SER A 124 -46.77 -20.66 -6.39
CA SER A 124 -47.20 -20.33 -7.78
C SER A 124 -47.21 -18.81 -8.09
N GLU A 125 -46.83 -18.52 -9.34
CA GLU A 125 -47.23 -17.41 -10.22
C GLU A 125 -46.63 -16.00 -10.10
N GLU A 126 -45.70 -15.78 -11.05
CA GLU A 126 -45.40 -14.55 -11.79
C GLU A 126 -46.65 -14.00 -12.54
N PRO A 127 -46.67 -12.72 -12.98
CA PRO A 127 -46.14 -12.46 -14.34
C PRO A 127 -45.40 -11.12 -14.55
N ALA A 128 -44.30 -11.23 -15.30
CA ALA A 128 -43.70 -10.37 -16.33
C ALA A 128 -44.33 -9.02 -16.74
N GLN A 129 -43.43 -8.03 -16.94
CA GLN A 129 -43.34 -7.05 -18.05
C GLN A 129 -41.94 -6.39 -17.96
N ASP A 130 -40.91 -6.82 -18.71
CA ASP A 130 -40.52 -6.48 -20.10
C ASP A 130 -40.56 -4.98 -20.47
N THR A 131 -39.40 -4.32 -20.50
CA THR A 131 -39.12 -3.29 -21.50
C THR A 131 -37.61 -3.22 -21.80
N LYS A 132 -37.25 -3.67 -23.01
CA LYS A 132 -35.99 -3.43 -23.72
C LYS A 132 -35.96 -2.02 -24.33
N GLU A 133 -34.84 -1.32 -24.22
CA GLU A 133 -34.36 -0.28 -25.15
C GLU A 133 -32.81 -0.36 -25.15
N GLN A 134 -32.20 -1.11 -26.09
CA GLN A 134 -31.67 -0.68 -27.39
C GLN A 134 -30.56 0.38 -27.35
N GLU A 135 -29.33 -0.12 -27.50
CA GLU A 135 -28.12 0.58 -27.95
C GLU A 135 -28.29 1.09 -29.38
N GLU A 136 -27.65 2.22 -29.73
CA GLU A 136 -27.05 2.45 -31.06
C GLU A 136 -25.94 3.53 -30.99
N PRO A 137 -24.98 3.53 -31.94
CA PRO A 137 -23.56 3.83 -31.72
C PRO A 137 -23.09 5.14 -32.38
N VAL A 138 -22.04 5.80 -31.85
CA VAL A 138 -21.40 6.93 -32.55
C VAL A 138 -19.87 6.83 -32.57
N LYS A 139 -19.40 6.30 -33.70
CA LYS A 139 -18.22 6.65 -34.53
C LYS A 139 -16.96 7.26 -33.87
N VAL A 140 -15.92 6.41 -33.85
CA VAL A 140 -14.52 6.77 -34.12
C VAL A 140 -14.33 7.25 -35.57
N PRO A 141 -13.46 8.26 -35.80
CA PRO A 141 -12.61 8.26 -36.98
C PRO A 141 -11.12 8.24 -36.61
N SER A 142 -10.46 7.20 -37.10
CA SER A 142 -9.01 7.04 -37.19
C SER A 142 -8.52 7.64 -38.52
N ALA A 143 -7.45 8.44 -38.47
CA ALA A 143 -6.61 8.73 -39.63
C ALA A 143 -5.15 8.94 -39.21
N ALA A 144 -4.29 7.97 -39.57
CA ALA A 144 -2.84 8.11 -39.72
C ALA A 144 -2.55 8.94 -41.00
N ALA A 145 -1.45 9.64 -41.25
CA ALA A 145 -0.06 9.71 -40.77
C ALA A 145 0.49 11.11 -41.15
N THR A 146 1.52 11.73 -40.51
CA THR A 146 2.95 11.58 -40.87
C THR A 146 3.78 12.68 -40.17
N VAL A 147 4.71 12.26 -39.31
CA VAL A 147 6.11 12.75 -39.10
C VAL A 147 6.40 14.14 -38.47
N LYS A 148 6.88 14.05 -37.21
CA LYS A 148 7.96 14.77 -36.48
C LYS A 148 7.78 16.16 -35.85
N GLU A 149 8.05 16.11 -34.54
CA GLU A 149 8.74 17.05 -33.64
C GLU A 149 7.97 18.22 -32.97
N GLN A 150 7.96 18.08 -31.63
CA GLN A 150 7.93 19.08 -30.57
C GLN A 150 6.57 19.67 -30.13
N GLY A 151 6.09 19.16 -29.00
CA GLY A 151 5.46 19.94 -27.92
C GLY A 151 4.12 20.61 -28.21
N GLN A 152 3.05 19.85 -28.46
CA GLN A 152 1.67 20.37 -28.35
C GLN A 152 0.73 19.29 -27.81
N GLU A 153 0.07 19.60 -26.69
CA GLU A 153 -1.07 18.85 -26.14
C GLU A 153 -2.17 18.78 -27.20
N LYS A 154 -2.66 17.57 -27.51
CA LYS A 154 -3.73 17.39 -28.49
C LYS A 154 -5.05 17.82 -27.87
N GLU A 155 -5.73 18.77 -28.52
CA GLU A 155 -7.06 19.23 -28.13
C GLU A 155 -8.00 18.03 -27.90
N GLY A 156 -8.49 17.90 -26.66
CA GLY A 156 -9.42 16.86 -26.22
C GLY A 156 -8.82 15.70 -25.40
N GLN A 157 -7.51 15.58 -25.27
CA GLN A 157 -6.88 14.61 -24.35
C GLN A 157 -6.50 15.27 -23.04
N LEU A 158 -6.97 14.70 -21.92
CA LEU A 158 -6.55 15.13 -20.59
C LEU A 158 -5.02 15.01 -20.47
N PRO A 159 -4.35 15.94 -19.74
CA PRO A 159 -2.94 15.82 -19.44
C PRO A 159 -2.63 14.46 -18.80
N ALA A 160 -1.52 13.83 -19.20
CA ALA A 160 -1.15 12.49 -18.76
C ALA A 160 -1.09 12.35 -17.22
N ASP A 161 -0.69 13.43 -16.54
CA ASP A 161 -0.64 13.53 -15.09
C ASP A 161 -2.04 13.46 -14.46
N VAL A 162 -2.99 14.20 -15.02
CA VAL A 162 -4.39 14.19 -14.59
C VAL A 162 -5.03 12.83 -14.87
N GLU A 163 -4.77 12.25 -16.04
CA GLU A 163 -5.25 10.91 -16.39
C GLU A 163 -4.75 9.86 -15.39
N LYS A 164 -3.48 9.98 -14.96
CA LYS A 164 -2.90 9.11 -13.93
C LYS A 164 -3.62 9.25 -12.58
N VAL A 165 -3.92 10.47 -12.14
CA VAL A 165 -4.68 10.73 -10.91
C VAL A 165 -6.10 10.15 -10.99
N ILE A 166 -6.80 10.35 -12.12
CA ILE A 166 -8.16 9.83 -12.33
C ILE A 166 -8.18 8.30 -12.30
N ARG A 167 -7.20 7.66 -12.94
CA ARG A 167 -7.07 6.20 -12.95
C ARG A 167 -6.83 5.64 -11.55
N GLU A 168 -5.88 6.22 -10.82
CA GLU A 168 -5.57 5.84 -9.44
C GLU A 168 -6.81 6.00 -8.53
N HIS A 169 -7.52 7.12 -8.63
CA HIS A 169 -8.77 7.34 -7.91
C HIS A 169 -9.81 6.25 -8.21
N ALA A 170 -10.02 5.93 -9.49
CA ALA A 170 -11.00 4.92 -9.89
C ALA A 170 -10.63 3.51 -9.37
N ASP A 171 -9.35 3.16 -9.41
CA ASP A 171 -8.85 1.87 -8.95
C ASP A 171 -8.96 1.72 -7.43
N LEU A 172 -8.62 2.77 -6.67
CA LEU A 172 -8.80 2.79 -5.21
C LEU A 172 -10.27 2.75 -4.80
N PHE A 173 -11.16 3.43 -5.53
CA PHE A 173 -12.59 3.40 -5.25
C PHE A 173 -13.20 2.01 -5.50
N LYS A 174 -12.84 1.36 -6.60
CA LYS A 174 -13.21 -0.04 -6.90
C LYS A 174 -12.69 -0.99 -5.82
N LEU A 175 -11.44 -0.77 -5.38
CA LEU A 175 -10.86 -1.56 -4.30
C LEU A 175 -11.63 -1.40 -2.99
N ARG A 176 -11.98 -0.17 -2.61
CA ARG A 176 -12.78 0.07 -1.41
C ARG A 176 -14.13 -0.65 -1.47
N ALA A 177 -14.80 -0.60 -2.62
CA ALA A 177 -16.04 -1.34 -2.84
C ALA A 177 -15.86 -2.86 -2.65
N GLN A 178 -14.81 -3.45 -3.24
CA GLN A 178 -14.49 -4.88 -3.07
C GLN A 178 -14.20 -5.25 -1.62
N LEU A 179 -13.53 -4.39 -0.85
CA LEU A 179 -13.25 -4.66 0.57
C LEU A 179 -14.53 -4.60 1.41
N HIS A 180 -15.45 -3.69 1.10
CA HIS A 180 -16.77 -3.64 1.73
C HIS A 180 -17.61 -4.88 1.37
N GLU A 181 -17.59 -5.31 0.12
CA GLU A 181 -18.26 -6.55 -0.34
C GLU A 181 -17.71 -7.77 0.40
N GLN A 182 -16.38 -7.93 0.45
CA GLN A 182 -15.73 -9.01 1.20
C GLN A 182 -16.07 -8.98 2.69
N MET A 183 -16.29 -7.80 3.26
CA MET A 183 -16.66 -7.66 4.66
C MET A 183 -18.13 -8.05 4.91
N ALA A 184 -19.01 -7.79 3.94
CA ALA A 184 -20.40 -8.22 3.97
C ALA A 184 -20.58 -9.74 3.75
N GLU A 185 -19.69 -10.37 2.97
CA GLU A 185 -19.68 -11.83 2.76
C GLU A 185 -19.21 -12.65 3.97
N LEU A 186 -18.53 -12.01 4.93
CA LEU A 186 -18.08 -12.72 6.14
C LEU A 186 -19.28 -13.08 7.03
N PRO A 187 -19.39 -14.34 7.47
CA PRO A 187 -20.50 -14.75 8.31
C PRO A 187 -20.48 -14.00 9.65
N GLU A 188 -21.66 -13.79 10.23
CA GLU A 188 -21.87 -12.95 11.41
C GLU A 188 -21.31 -13.57 12.70
N ASP A 189 -20.96 -14.85 12.68
CA ASP A 189 -20.38 -15.54 13.83
C ASP A 189 -19.05 -14.89 14.27
N ASN A 190 -18.94 -14.68 15.58
CA ASN A 190 -17.79 -14.02 16.19
C ASN A 190 -16.66 -15.02 16.52
N THR A 191 -16.32 -15.90 15.58
CA THR A 191 -15.11 -16.71 15.70
C THR A 191 -13.88 -15.80 15.64
N GLU A 192 -12.79 -16.19 16.32
CA GLU A 192 -11.55 -15.40 16.33
C GLU A 192 -11.02 -15.12 14.92
N GLU A 193 -11.21 -16.07 13.99
CA GLU A 193 -10.81 -15.92 12.60
C GLU A 193 -11.63 -14.85 11.89
N ASN A 194 -12.95 -14.86 12.04
CA ASN A 194 -13.83 -13.87 11.39
C ASN A 194 -13.63 -12.47 11.97
N ILE A 195 -13.43 -12.35 13.29
CA ILE A 195 -13.08 -11.07 13.92
C ILE A 195 -11.78 -10.52 13.34
N LYS A 196 -10.74 -11.35 13.19
CA LYS A 196 -9.47 -10.96 12.58
C LYS A 196 -9.65 -10.55 11.11
N LYS A 197 -10.48 -11.27 10.33
CA LYS A 197 -10.76 -10.94 8.93
C LYS A 197 -11.52 -9.62 8.78
N ARG A 198 -12.63 -9.42 9.51
CA ARG A 198 -13.39 -8.15 9.50
C ARG A 198 -12.51 -6.98 9.91
N LYS A 199 -11.67 -7.17 10.94
CA LYS A 199 -10.69 -6.16 11.35
C LYS A 199 -9.69 -5.83 10.24
N ASN A 200 -9.09 -6.83 9.61
CA ASN A 200 -8.13 -6.58 8.52
C ASN A 200 -8.77 -5.88 7.31
N LEU A 201 -10.01 -6.22 6.97
CA LEU A 201 -10.76 -5.56 5.89
C LEU A 201 -11.08 -4.11 6.28
N SER A 202 -11.55 -3.88 7.50
CA SER A 202 -11.79 -2.54 8.06
C SER A 202 -10.52 -1.69 8.08
N ASP A 203 -9.40 -2.23 8.57
CA ASP A 203 -8.08 -1.57 8.56
C ASP A 203 -7.64 -1.24 7.12
N SER A 204 -7.90 -2.12 6.16
CA SER A 204 -7.56 -1.89 4.74
C SER A 204 -8.41 -0.80 4.11
N ILE A 205 -9.70 -0.72 4.46
CA ILE A 205 -10.60 0.35 4.02
C ILE A 205 -10.14 1.69 4.60
N ALA A 206 -9.82 1.72 5.89
CA ALA A 206 -9.32 2.92 6.55
C ALA A 206 -7.99 3.40 5.93
N LEU A 207 -7.11 2.48 5.52
CA LEU A 207 -5.83 2.82 4.88
C LEU A 207 -6.01 3.50 3.52
N ILE A 208 -6.90 2.99 2.66
CA ILE A 208 -7.07 3.51 1.30
C ILE A 208 -7.98 4.75 1.23
N SER A 209 -8.82 4.99 2.23
CA SER A 209 -9.79 6.10 2.21
C SER A 209 -9.13 7.49 2.10
N PRO A 210 -8.10 7.83 2.91
CA PRO A 210 -7.41 9.12 2.79
C PRO A 210 -6.74 9.32 1.43
N ARG A 211 -6.27 8.22 0.81
CA ARG A 211 -5.65 8.26 -0.52
C ARG A 211 -6.69 8.56 -1.60
N ILE A 212 -7.89 8.01 -1.48
CA ILE A 212 -9.02 8.31 -2.38
C ILE A 212 -9.34 9.81 -2.31
N ASP A 213 -9.46 10.36 -1.10
CA ASP A 213 -9.76 11.78 -0.89
C ASP A 213 -8.67 12.69 -1.46
N LEU A 214 -7.40 12.32 -1.29
CA LEU A 214 -6.27 13.04 -1.88
C LEU A 214 -6.33 13.05 -3.41
N MET A 215 -6.60 11.90 -4.05
CA MET A 215 -6.74 11.83 -5.50
C MET A 215 -7.98 12.61 -5.98
N PHE A 216 -9.05 12.61 -5.18
CA PHE A 216 -10.27 13.38 -5.45
C PHE A 216 -10.00 14.89 -5.41
N ALA A 217 -9.34 15.38 -4.37
CA ALA A 217 -8.96 16.79 -4.27
C ALA A 217 -8.05 17.21 -5.45
N ALA A 218 -7.08 16.37 -5.80
CA ALA A 218 -6.17 16.62 -6.92
C ALA A 218 -6.87 16.72 -8.28
N LYS A 219 -7.87 15.86 -8.57
CA LYS A 219 -8.64 15.96 -9.82
C LYS A 219 -9.57 17.17 -9.83
N GLU A 220 -10.18 17.53 -8.69
CA GLU A 220 -11.09 18.69 -8.58
C GLU A 220 -10.36 20.00 -8.83
N VAL A 221 -9.12 20.13 -8.33
CA VAL A 221 -8.27 21.30 -8.62
C VAL A 221 -8.05 21.46 -10.13
N TYR A 222 -7.92 20.35 -10.88
CA TYR A 222 -7.81 20.44 -12.33
C TYR A 222 -9.14 20.83 -13.00
N TYR A 223 -10.25 20.19 -12.64
CA TYR A 223 -11.54 20.47 -13.27
C TYR A 223 -12.11 21.85 -12.93
N ASN A 224 -11.89 22.34 -11.71
CA ASN A 224 -12.45 23.60 -11.23
C ASN A 224 -11.51 24.80 -11.44
N GLU A 225 -10.19 24.62 -11.20
CA GLU A 225 -9.21 25.70 -11.26
C GLU A 225 -8.30 25.64 -12.51
N GLY A 226 -8.35 24.54 -13.28
CA GLY A 226 -7.46 24.32 -14.42
C GLY A 226 -5.99 24.09 -14.04
N ARG A 227 -5.68 23.87 -12.75
CA ARG A 227 -4.30 23.67 -12.28
C ARG A 227 -3.92 22.19 -12.35
N LEU A 228 -2.72 21.91 -12.85
CA LEU A 228 -2.16 20.56 -12.89
C LEU A 228 -1.85 20.02 -11.47
N PRO A 229 -2.12 18.74 -11.19
CA PRO A 229 -1.76 18.11 -9.92
C PRO A 229 -0.25 18.04 -9.71
N GLU A 230 0.20 18.24 -8.46
CA GLU A 230 1.62 18.12 -8.12
C GLU A 230 2.05 16.64 -7.99
N MET A 231 2.54 16.07 -9.09
CA MET A 231 2.81 14.64 -9.20
C MET A 231 3.90 14.12 -8.26
N SER A 232 4.84 14.96 -7.84
CA SER A 232 5.87 14.61 -6.83
C SER A 232 5.27 14.42 -5.44
N VAL A 233 4.22 15.15 -5.09
CA VAL A 233 3.52 15.02 -3.81
C VAL A 233 2.54 13.85 -3.86
N LEU A 234 1.83 13.69 -4.98
CA LEU A 234 0.87 12.61 -5.15
C LEU A 234 1.55 11.26 -5.37
N PHE A 235 2.66 11.22 -6.09
CA PHE A 235 3.42 10.01 -6.38
C PHE A 235 4.88 10.26 -6.01
N PRO A 236 5.19 10.31 -4.70
CA PRO A 236 6.55 10.52 -4.26
C PRO A 236 7.43 9.42 -4.85
N GLU A 237 8.50 9.83 -5.53
CA GLU A 237 9.50 8.89 -5.97
C GLU A 237 10.11 8.23 -4.73
N PRO A 238 10.29 6.90 -4.73
CA PRO A 238 10.89 6.22 -3.60
C PRO A 238 12.25 6.85 -3.34
N LYS A 239 12.40 7.48 -2.16
CA LYS A 239 13.69 8.03 -1.74
C LYS A 239 14.70 6.89 -1.81
N VAL A 240 15.65 7.02 -2.73
CA VAL A 240 16.84 6.18 -2.74
C VAL A 240 17.62 6.56 -1.49
N GLU A 241 17.28 5.98 -0.34
CA GLU A 241 18.15 6.04 0.82
C GLU A 241 19.52 5.56 0.32
N PRO A 242 20.62 6.31 0.55
CA PRO A 242 21.94 5.78 0.27
C PRO A 242 22.03 4.42 0.97
N PRO A 243 22.42 3.36 0.25
CA PRO A 243 22.37 2.00 0.78
C PRO A 243 23.06 2.00 2.13
N ALA A 244 22.38 1.46 3.15
CA ALA A 244 22.90 1.34 4.50
C ALA A 244 24.39 0.97 4.42
N VAL A 245 25.25 1.95 4.70
CA VAL A 245 26.69 1.78 4.60
C VAL A 245 27.01 0.72 5.63
N GLU A 246 27.37 -0.49 5.20
CA GLU A 246 28.10 -1.42 6.05
C GLU A 246 29.30 -0.61 6.53
N GLU A 247 29.28 -0.15 7.79
CA GLU A 247 30.33 0.69 8.34
C GLU A 247 31.67 -0.02 8.12
N LEU A 248 32.45 0.52 7.17
CA LEU A 248 33.75 -0.02 6.88
C LEU A 248 34.63 0.12 8.13
N PRO A 249 35.41 -0.90 8.50
CA PRO A 249 36.30 -0.82 9.65
C PRO A 249 37.19 0.42 9.59
N ALA A 250 37.38 1.10 10.72
CA ALA A 250 38.29 2.24 10.80
C ALA A 250 39.78 1.83 10.76
N ASP A 251 40.10 0.55 11.01
CA ASP A 251 41.48 0.06 10.98
C ASP A 251 41.97 -0.21 9.54
N PRO A 252 43.04 0.48 9.07
CA PRO A 252 43.65 0.23 7.77
C PRO A 252 44.08 -1.23 7.51
N LYS A 253 44.44 -1.99 8.55
CA LYS A 253 44.84 -3.40 8.39
C LYS A 253 43.63 -4.27 8.05
N GLU A 254 42.49 -4.04 8.71
CA GLU A 254 41.25 -4.74 8.43
C GLU A 254 40.69 -4.39 7.05
N LEU A 255 40.76 -3.11 6.65
CA LEU A 255 40.40 -2.65 5.31
C LEU A 255 41.22 -3.34 4.22
N LYS A 256 42.55 -3.42 4.39
CA LYS A 256 43.43 -4.15 3.44
C LYS A 256 43.11 -5.64 3.37
N LYS A 257 42.77 -6.26 4.50
CA LYS A 257 42.34 -7.67 4.56
C LYS A 257 41.01 -7.87 3.81
N MET A 258 40.04 -6.99 4.05
CA MET A 258 38.74 -7.01 3.38
C MET A 258 38.89 -6.82 1.86
N LYS A 259 39.71 -5.85 1.44
CA LYS A 259 40.07 -5.64 0.03
C LYS A 259 40.63 -6.91 -0.61
N LYS A 260 41.62 -7.55 0.03
CA LYS A 260 42.26 -8.77 -0.49
C LYS A 260 41.27 -9.94 -0.60
N ASN A 261 40.35 -10.06 0.36
CA ASN A 261 39.30 -11.07 0.33
C ASN A 261 38.34 -10.84 -0.85
N LEU A 262 37.87 -9.59 -1.04
CA LEU A 262 36.99 -9.22 -2.15
C LEU A 262 37.67 -9.42 -3.51
N GLN A 263 38.95 -9.04 -3.64
CA GLN A 263 39.75 -9.28 -4.83
C GLN A 263 39.86 -10.77 -5.15
N SER A 264 40.17 -11.60 -4.14
CA SER A 264 40.28 -13.06 -4.33
C SER A 264 38.95 -13.67 -4.75
N ALA A 265 37.83 -13.20 -4.19
CA ALA A 265 36.49 -13.64 -4.58
C ALA A 265 36.11 -13.19 -6.00
N ASN A 266 36.49 -11.97 -6.40
CA ASN A 266 36.30 -11.48 -7.77
C ASN A 266 37.13 -12.28 -8.78
N THR A 267 38.37 -12.66 -8.46
CA THR A 267 39.17 -13.53 -9.34
C THR A 267 38.48 -14.88 -9.56
N LYS A 268 37.87 -15.47 -8.53
CA LYS A 268 37.13 -16.73 -8.69
C LYS A 268 35.89 -16.58 -9.58
N ASP A 269 35.13 -15.50 -9.39
CA ASP A 269 33.95 -15.25 -10.21
C ASP A 269 34.31 -14.88 -11.65
N GLN A 270 35.41 -14.15 -11.85
CA GLN A 270 35.94 -13.87 -13.18
C GLN A 270 36.41 -15.15 -13.87
N ASN A 271 37.11 -16.03 -13.15
CA ASN A 271 37.46 -17.35 -13.69
C ASN A 271 36.21 -18.18 -14.03
N MET A 272 35.16 -18.09 -13.22
CA MET A 272 33.88 -18.74 -13.52
C MET A 272 33.23 -18.16 -14.79
N LEU A 273 33.37 -16.86 -15.05
CA LEU A 273 32.90 -16.24 -16.28
C LEU A 273 33.73 -16.61 -17.51
N ASP A 274 35.06 -16.73 -17.36
CA ASP A 274 35.99 -16.90 -18.49
C ASP A 274 36.28 -18.38 -18.82
N PHE A 275 36.22 -19.25 -17.81
CA PHE A 275 36.60 -20.67 -17.88
C PHE A 275 35.53 -21.62 -17.36
N GLN A 276 34.46 -21.11 -16.72
CA GLN A 276 33.46 -21.92 -16.01
C GLN A 276 34.05 -22.79 -14.87
N GLU A 277 35.22 -22.40 -14.37
CA GLU A 277 35.92 -23.03 -13.25
C GLU A 277 36.38 -21.96 -12.25
N GLU A 278 36.57 -22.30 -10.97
CA GLU A 278 37.07 -21.34 -9.98
C GLU A 278 38.55 -20.95 -10.21
N LYS A 279 39.30 -21.82 -10.90
CA LYS A 279 40.69 -21.62 -11.26
C LYS A 279 40.79 -21.30 -12.74
N LYS A 280 41.87 -20.62 -13.12
CA LYS A 280 42.19 -20.37 -14.52
C LYS A 280 42.47 -21.72 -15.21
N ALA A 281 41.62 -22.08 -16.16
CA ALA A 281 41.84 -23.25 -17.00
C ALA A 281 42.82 -22.93 -18.14
N SER A 282 43.41 -23.96 -18.74
CA SER A 282 44.35 -23.81 -19.86
C SER A 282 43.67 -23.33 -21.14
N LYS A 283 42.35 -23.55 -21.28
CA LYS A 283 41.56 -23.15 -22.46
C LYS A 283 40.39 -22.26 -22.03
N PRO A 284 40.20 -21.09 -22.65
CA PRO A 284 39.02 -20.25 -22.41
C PRO A 284 37.73 -21.02 -22.71
N ASN A 285 36.77 -20.93 -21.79
CA ASN A 285 35.44 -21.50 -21.93
C ASN A 285 34.42 -20.52 -21.34
N PRO A 286 34.16 -19.40 -22.03
CA PRO A 286 33.37 -18.33 -21.45
C PRO A 286 31.93 -18.78 -21.20
N MET A 287 31.38 -18.39 -20.04
CA MET A 287 30.02 -18.75 -19.66
C MET A 287 29.01 -18.14 -20.64
N PRO A 288 28.02 -18.92 -21.14
CA PRO A 288 27.00 -18.39 -22.05
C PRO A 288 26.11 -17.34 -21.37
N LYS A 289 25.45 -16.51 -22.18
CA LYS A 289 24.45 -15.54 -21.69
C LYS A 289 23.29 -16.30 -21.02
N GLY A 290 23.06 -16.03 -19.74
CA GLY A 290 21.99 -16.67 -18.97
C GLY A 290 21.92 -16.21 -17.51
N PRO A 291 20.95 -16.70 -16.72
CA PRO A 291 20.72 -16.23 -15.34
C PRO A 291 21.94 -16.38 -14.42
N LYS A 292 22.75 -17.43 -14.62
CA LYS A 292 23.98 -17.65 -13.85
C LYS A 292 25.04 -16.58 -14.13
N ARG A 293 25.22 -16.23 -15.41
CA ARG A 293 26.15 -15.18 -15.85
C ARG A 293 25.75 -13.81 -15.30
N ILE A 294 24.46 -13.45 -15.40
CA ILE A 294 23.91 -12.18 -14.88
C ILE A 294 24.17 -12.06 -13.37
N LYS A 295 23.95 -13.14 -12.62
CA LYS A 295 24.21 -13.16 -11.16
C LYS A 295 25.69 -12.97 -10.83
N LEU A 296 26.60 -13.59 -11.59
CA LEU A 296 28.05 -13.44 -11.39
C LEU A 296 28.51 -12.02 -11.73
N GLU A 297 28.06 -11.46 -12.86
CA GLU A 297 28.39 -10.09 -13.27
C GLU A 297 27.89 -9.07 -12.25
N ALA A 298 26.64 -9.21 -11.77
CA ALA A 298 26.09 -8.36 -10.71
C ALA A 298 26.90 -8.45 -9.41
N ARG A 299 27.31 -9.66 -9.02
CA ARG A 299 28.10 -9.90 -7.81
C ARG A 299 29.52 -9.36 -7.92
N ILE A 300 30.15 -9.44 -9.10
CA ILE A 300 31.46 -8.82 -9.37
C ILE A 300 31.33 -7.30 -9.27
N LYS A 301 30.29 -6.71 -9.89
CA LYS A 301 30.03 -5.27 -9.84
C LYS A 301 29.89 -4.78 -8.41
N GLU A 302 29.03 -5.41 -7.60
CA GLU A 302 28.84 -5.05 -6.19
C GLU A 302 30.16 -5.07 -5.41
N ARG A 303 31.01 -6.09 -5.63
CA ARG A 303 32.30 -6.19 -4.94
C ARG A 303 33.32 -5.18 -5.44
N LEU A 304 33.31 -4.83 -6.73
CA LEU A 304 34.14 -3.75 -7.28
C LEU A 304 33.75 -2.40 -6.65
N ASP A 305 32.46 -2.12 -6.53
CA ASP A 305 31.97 -0.91 -5.85
C ASP A 305 32.44 -0.86 -4.39
N LYS A 306 32.38 -1.99 -3.68
CA LYS A 306 32.93 -2.10 -2.30
C LYS A 306 34.44 -1.92 -2.26
N ILE A 307 35.21 -2.44 -3.22
CA ILE A 307 36.67 -2.22 -3.29
C ILE A 307 36.99 -0.74 -3.50
N THR A 308 36.27 -0.07 -4.38
CA THR A 308 36.41 1.38 -4.63
C THR A 308 36.14 2.17 -3.35
N LEU A 309 35.09 1.81 -2.59
CA LEU A 309 34.78 2.45 -1.31
C LEU A 309 35.89 2.23 -0.27
N ILE A 310 36.43 1.01 -0.17
CA ILE A 310 37.57 0.71 0.72
C ILE A 310 38.81 1.52 0.32
N ASP A 311 39.07 1.69 -0.98
CA ASP A 311 40.21 2.45 -1.48
C ASP A 311 40.09 3.94 -1.16
N SER A 312 38.90 4.52 -1.32
CA SER A 312 38.63 5.88 -0.85
C SER A 312 38.84 6.02 0.65
N LYS A 313 38.38 5.05 1.45
CA LYS A 313 38.57 5.08 2.91
C LYS A 313 40.03 4.95 3.33
N LEU A 314 40.80 4.10 2.64
CA LEU A 314 42.23 3.98 2.88
C LEU A 314 43.00 5.26 2.52
N LEU A 315 42.56 5.99 1.50
CA LEU A 315 43.11 7.31 1.17
C LEU A 315 42.77 8.35 2.25
N GLU A 316 41.53 8.39 2.75
CA GLU A 316 41.12 9.27 3.85
C GLU A 316 41.92 9.05 5.15
N ILE A 317 42.30 7.80 5.46
CA ILE A 317 43.07 7.50 6.68
C ILE A 317 44.57 7.77 6.47
N ALA A 318 45.05 7.78 5.23
CA ALA A 318 46.46 8.00 4.91
C ALA A 318 46.82 9.47 4.66
N GLY A 319 45.83 10.33 4.42
CA GLY A 319 45.97 11.79 4.30
C GLY A 319 45.83 12.50 5.63
#